data_AF-B4DR67-F1
#
_entry.id   AF-B4DR67-F1
#
_cell.length_a   1.000
_cell.length_b   1.000
_cell.length_c   1.000
_cell.angle_alpha   90.00
_cell.angle_beta   90.00
_cell.angle_gamma   90.00
#
_symmetry.space_group_name_H-M   'P 1'
#
loop_
_entity.id
_entity.type
_entity.pdbx_description
1 polymer ?
#
loop_
_entity_poly.entity_id
_entity_poly.type
_entity_poly.pdbx_seq_one_letter_code
_entity_poly.pdbx_strand_id
1 'polypeptide(L)'
;MAPLLLQLAVLGAALAAAALVLISIVAFTTATKMPALHRHEEEKFFLNAKGQKETLPSIWDSPTKQLSVVVPSYNEEKRLPVMMDEALSYLEKRQKRDPAFTYEVIVVDDGSKDQTSKVAFKYCQKYGSDKVRVITLVKNRGKGGAIRMGIFSSRGEKILMADADGATKFPDVEKLEKGLNDLQPWPNQMAIACGSRAHLEKESIAQHKCSFGGLISQPVFIGSILYGRH
;
A
#
# COMPACT_ATOMS: atom_id res chain seq x y z
N MET A 1 50.02 -29.03 -27.40
CA MET A 1 48.59 -29.11 -27.04
C MET A 1 48.24 -28.35 -25.75
N ALA A 2 49.07 -28.41 -24.70
CA ALA A 2 48.87 -27.66 -23.45
C ALA A 2 48.69 -26.11 -23.56
N PRO A 3 49.41 -25.36 -24.43
CA PRO A 3 49.28 -23.90 -24.46
C PRO A 3 47.96 -23.43 -25.07
N LEU A 4 47.39 -24.20 -26.01
CA LEU A 4 46.11 -23.88 -26.65
C LEU A 4 44.94 -24.04 -25.67
N LEU A 5 44.97 -25.10 -24.84
CA LEU A 5 43.96 -25.34 -23.80
C LEU A 5 43.96 -24.22 -22.74
N LEU A 6 45.15 -23.75 -22.34
CA LEU A 6 45.28 -22.65 -21.39
C LEU A 6 44.73 -21.33 -21.96
N GLN A 7 45.02 -21.03 -23.23
CA GLN A 7 44.49 -19.84 -23.91
C GLN A 7 42.95 -19.87 -24.02
N LEU A 8 42.37 -21.03 -24.35
CA LEU A 8 40.92 -21.21 -24.39
C LEU A 8 40.27 -21.06 -23.01
N ALA A 9 40.90 -21.57 -21.95
CA ALA A 9 40.41 -21.42 -20.58
C ALA A 9 40.42 -19.96 -20.10
N VAL A 10 41.49 -19.21 -20.40
CA VAL A 10 41.60 -17.79 -20.06
C VAL A 10 40.56 -16.95 -20.82
N LEU A 11 40.36 -17.23 -22.11
CA LEU A 11 39.34 -16.56 -22.91
C LEU A 11 37.92 -16.86 -22.39
N GLY A 12 37.65 -18.11 -22.03
CA GLY A 12 36.37 -18.51 -21.44
C GLY A 12 36.10 -17.82 -20.10
N ALA A 13 37.11 -17.74 -19.23
CA ALA A 13 37.01 -17.02 -17.96
C ALA A 13 36.77 -15.51 -18.14
N ALA A 14 37.46 -14.89 -19.11
CA ALA A 14 37.27 -13.48 -19.43
C ALA A 14 35.85 -13.19 -19.97
N LEU A 15 35.32 -14.05 -20.84
CA LEU A 15 33.95 -13.94 -21.36
C LEU A 15 32.91 -14.12 -20.25
N ALA A 16 33.11 -15.08 -19.35
CA ALA A 16 32.22 -15.28 -18.20
C ALA A 16 32.22 -14.08 -17.24
N ALA A 17 33.39 -13.51 -16.97
CA ALA A 17 33.51 -12.30 -16.14
C ALA A 17 32.82 -11.09 -16.81
N ALA A 18 33.02 -10.89 -18.11
CA ALA A 18 32.35 -9.83 -18.87
C ALA A 18 30.82 -10.00 -18.87
N ALA A 19 30.32 -11.22 -19.03
CA ALA A 19 28.91 -11.53 -18.95
C ALA A 19 28.33 -11.24 -17.55
N LEU A 20 29.05 -11.60 -16.48
CA LEU A 20 28.64 -11.28 -15.10
C LEU A 20 28.57 -9.78 -14.87
N VAL A 21 29.57 -9.01 -15.31
CA VAL A 21 29.56 -7.54 -15.22
C VAL A 21 28.37 -6.94 -15.98
N LEU A 22 28.10 -7.42 -17.20
CA LEU A 22 26.95 -6.98 -17.98
C LEU A 22 25.62 -7.28 -17.24
N ILE A 23 25.46 -8.48 -16.71
CA ILE A 23 24.28 -8.88 -15.93
C ILE A 23 24.15 -7.99 -14.69
N SER A 24 25.24 -7.72 -13.97
CA SER A 24 25.22 -6.82 -12.80
C SER A 24 24.85 -5.39 -13.17
N ILE A 25 25.32 -4.85 -14.30
CA ILE A 25 24.95 -3.52 -14.78
C ILE A 25 23.47 -3.48 -15.16
N VAL A 26 22.97 -4.49 -15.88
CA VAL A 26 21.54 -4.59 -16.22
C VAL A 26 20.69 -4.72 -14.95
N ALA A 27 21.09 -5.56 -14.00
CA ALA A 27 20.41 -5.70 -12.72
C ALA A 27 20.42 -4.40 -11.92
N PHE A 28 21.55 -3.69 -11.84
CA PHE A 28 21.67 -2.43 -11.12
C PHE A 28 20.83 -1.31 -11.76
N THR A 29 20.85 -1.20 -13.09
CA THR A 29 20.09 -0.18 -13.84
C THR A 29 18.57 -0.44 -13.83
N THR A 30 18.15 -1.71 -13.81
CA THR A 30 16.73 -2.07 -13.68
C THR A 30 16.23 -2.02 -12.24
N ALA A 31 17.06 -2.36 -11.24
CA ALA A 31 16.70 -2.29 -9.83
C ALA A 31 16.55 -0.85 -9.31
N THR A 32 17.32 0.09 -9.87
CA THR A 32 17.29 1.50 -9.42
C THR A 32 16.17 2.32 -10.04
N LYS A 33 15.61 1.89 -11.18
CA LYS A 33 14.45 2.55 -11.79
C LYS A 33 13.16 1.92 -11.28
N MET A 34 12.64 2.45 -10.18
CA MET A 34 11.22 2.26 -9.86
C MET A 34 10.39 2.71 -11.08
N PRO A 35 9.43 1.90 -11.56
CA PRO A 35 8.59 2.31 -12.69
C PRO A 35 7.92 3.64 -12.35
N ALA A 36 8.11 4.61 -13.25
CA ALA A 36 7.54 5.93 -13.12
C ALA A 36 6.02 5.79 -12.96
N LEU A 37 5.47 6.39 -11.91
CA LEU A 37 4.03 6.40 -11.68
C LEU A 37 3.40 7.33 -12.71
N HIS A 38 2.98 6.80 -13.85
CA HIS A 38 2.26 7.58 -14.84
C HIS A 38 0.82 7.77 -14.37
N ARG A 39 0.54 8.91 -13.74
CA ARG A 39 -0.80 9.31 -13.30
C ARG A 39 -1.51 9.97 -14.46
N HIS A 40 -2.68 9.45 -14.85
CA HIS A 40 -3.52 10.11 -15.85
C HIS A 40 -4.14 11.38 -15.26
N GLU A 41 -4.50 12.36 -16.09
CA GLU A 41 -5.09 13.63 -15.63
C GLU A 41 -6.40 13.39 -14.87
N GLU A 42 -7.19 12.40 -15.29
CA GLU A 42 -8.42 11.98 -14.63
C GLU A 42 -8.17 11.40 -13.23
N GLU A 43 -7.01 10.77 -13.02
CA GLU A 43 -6.61 10.15 -11.75
C GLU A 43 -6.10 11.18 -10.73
N LYS A 44 -6.01 12.47 -11.08
CA LYS A 44 -5.69 13.56 -10.15
C LYS A 44 -6.90 14.02 -9.32
N PHE A 45 -8.10 13.58 -9.70
CA PHE A 45 -9.34 13.98 -9.07
C PHE A 45 -10.10 12.78 -8.50
N PHE A 46 -10.96 13.04 -7.54
CA PHE A 46 -11.97 12.09 -7.06
C PHE A 46 -13.34 12.76 -7.05
N LEU A 47 -14.40 11.96 -6.97
CA LEU A 47 -15.76 12.47 -6.82
C LEU A 47 -16.10 12.59 -5.34
N ASN A 48 -16.50 13.78 -4.92
CA ASN A 48 -17.04 14.00 -3.59
C ASN A 48 -18.46 13.40 -3.45
N ALA A 49 -19.04 13.44 -2.26
CA ALA A 49 -20.33 12.84 -1.93
C ALA A 49 -21.48 13.46 -2.73
N LYS A 50 -21.29 14.69 -3.24
CA LYS A 50 -22.22 15.39 -4.13
C LYS A 50 -21.99 15.08 -5.62
N GLY A 51 -20.99 14.25 -5.95
CA GLY A 51 -20.61 13.93 -7.32
C GLY A 51 -19.77 15.00 -8.02
N GLN A 52 -19.21 15.95 -7.27
CA GLN A 52 -18.35 17.00 -7.82
C GLN A 52 -16.88 16.56 -7.78
N LYS A 53 -16.08 16.99 -8.75
CA LYS A 53 -14.65 16.67 -8.81
C LYS A 53 -13.86 17.51 -7.79
N GLU A 54 -13.05 16.85 -6.99
CA GLU A 54 -12.09 17.46 -6.06
C GLU A 54 -10.69 16.91 -6.31
N THR A 55 -9.66 17.71 -6.04
CA THR A 55 -8.26 17.30 -6.20
C THR A 55 -7.87 16.30 -5.12
N LEU A 56 -7.12 15.27 -5.52
CA LEU A 56 -6.59 14.31 -4.55
C LEU A 56 -5.49 14.96 -3.70
N PRO A 57 -5.49 14.74 -2.38
CA PRO A 57 -4.41 15.19 -1.51
C PRO A 57 -3.15 14.37 -1.79
N SER A 58 -2.04 14.81 -1.22
CA SER A 58 -0.74 14.20 -1.36
C SER A 58 -0.26 13.64 -0.03
N ILE A 59 0.44 12.50 -0.06
CA ILE A 59 1.14 11.96 1.12
C ILE A 59 2.19 12.94 1.69
N TRP A 60 2.63 13.89 0.87
CA TRP A 60 3.61 14.91 1.24
C TRP A 60 2.98 16.10 1.98
N ASP A 61 1.66 16.18 2.04
CA ASP A 61 0.94 17.21 2.80
C ASP A 61 0.99 16.89 4.30
N SER A 62 0.81 17.90 5.15
CA SER A 62 0.69 17.65 6.60
C SER A 62 -0.51 16.74 6.89
N PRO A 63 -0.37 15.72 7.74
CA PRO A 63 -1.43 14.77 8.01
C PRO A 63 -2.63 15.48 8.66
N THR A 64 -3.83 15.19 8.17
CA THR A 64 -5.11 15.71 8.69
C THR A 64 -5.98 14.61 9.28
N LYS A 65 -5.54 13.34 9.18
CA LYS A 65 -6.16 12.16 9.78
C LYS A 65 -5.14 11.41 10.62
N GLN A 66 -5.59 10.67 11.62
CA GLN A 66 -4.70 9.74 12.34
C GLN A 66 -4.50 8.43 11.57
N LEU A 67 -5.54 7.94 10.87
CA LEU A 67 -5.49 6.68 10.12
C LEU A 67 -6.11 6.81 8.72
N SER A 68 -5.37 6.43 7.68
CA SER A 68 -5.92 6.19 6.35
C SER A 68 -5.94 4.69 6.07
N VAL A 69 -7.11 4.14 5.74
CA VAL A 69 -7.27 2.73 5.34
C VAL A 69 -7.37 2.66 3.83
N VAL A 70 -6.35 2.12 3.17
CA VAL A 70 -6.30 1.91 1.72
C VAL A 70 -6.83 0.52 1.38
N VAL A 71 -7.88 0.49 0.56
CA VAL A 71 -8.55 -0.74 0.11
C VAL A 71 -8.40 -0.85 -1.41
N PRO A 72 -7.41 -1.61 -1.92
CA PRO A 72 -7.35 -1.92 -3.34
C PRO A 72 -8.53 -2.82 -3.72
N SER A 73 -9.20 -2.52 -4.84
CA SER A 73 -10.38 -3.25 -5.30
C SER A 73 -10.33 -3.46 -6.81
N TYR A 74 -10.61 -4.68 -7.26
CA TYR A 74 -10.79 -5.01 -8.67
C TYR A 74 -11.84 -6.11 -8.81
N ASN A 75 -12.98 -5.79 -9.40
CA ASN A 75 -14.15 -6.66 -9.52
C ASN A 75 -14.63 -7.21 -8.15
N GLU A 76 -14.83 -6.32 -7.19
CA GLU A 76 -15.16 -6.62 -5.80
C GLU A 76 -16.60 -6.23 -5.41
N GLU A 77 -17.51 -6.01 -6.36
CA GLU A 77 -18.86 -5.47 -6.08
C GLU A 77 -19.64 -6.22 -4.98
N LYS A 78 -19.37 -7.54 -4.82
CA LYS A 78 -20.04 -8.41 -3.85
C LYS A 78 -19.34 -8.49 -2.50
N ARG A 79 -18.00 -8.43 -2.48
CA ARG A 79 -17.18 -8.60 -1.25
C ARG A 79 -16.94 -7.27 -0.55
N LEU A 80 -16.75 -6.20 -1.33
CA LEU A 80 -16.47 -4.87 -0.82
C LEU A 80 -17.48 -4.38 0.23
N PRO A 81 -18.82 -4.54 0.07
CA PRO A 81 -19.77 -4.06 1.07
C PRO A 81 -19.54 -4.65 2.46
N VAL A 82 -19.29 -5.96 2.55
CA VAL A 82 -19.10 -6.66 3.83
C VAL A 82 -17.88 -6.12 4.56
N MET A 83 -16.77 -5.94 3.83
CA MET A 83 -15.54 -5.38 4.39
C MET A 83 -15.73 -3.91 4.79
N MET A 84 -16.39 -3.09 3.95
CA MET A 84 -16.66 -1.68 4.26
C MET A 84 -17.58 -1.51 5.47
N ASP A 85 -18.60 -2.36 5.62
CA ASP A 85 -19.49 -2.35 6.78
C ASP A 85 -18.74 -2.73 8.07
N GLU A 86 -17.87 -3.76 8.03
CA GLU A 86 -17.00 -4.13 9.16
C GLU A 86 -16.05 -2.98 9.52
N ALA A 87 -15.36 -2.42 8.53
CA ALA A 87 -14.40 -1.33 8.66
C ALA A 87 -15.03 -0.10 9.31
N LEU A 88 -16.10 0.42 8.71
CA LEU A 88 -16.73 1.65 9.14
C LEU A 88 -17.42 1.46 10.50
N SER A 89 -18.02 0.30 10.76
CA SER A 89 -18.58 -0.01 12.08
C SER A 89 -17.52 0.05 13.18
N TYR A 90 -16.34 -0.53 12.95
CA TYR A 90 -15.24 -0.47 13.90
C TYR A 90 -14.68 0.94 14.05
N LEU A 91 -14.40 1.65 12.95
CA LEU A 91 -13.79 2.98 12.96
C LEU A 91 -14.72 4.04 13.57
N GLU A 92 -16.03 4.00 13.30
CA GLU A 92 -17.03 4.86 13.95
C GLU A 92 -17.11 4.59 15.45
N LYS A 93 -17.08 3.32 15.88
CA LYS A 93 -17.04 2.97 17.31
C LYS A 93 -15.77 3.47 17.97
N ARG A 94 -14.62 3.39 17.29
CA ARG A 94 -13.35 3.91 17.80
C ARG A 94 -13.40 5.44 17.95
N GLN A 95 -13.85 6.16 16.93
CA GLN A 95 -14.02 7.62 16.98
C GLN A 95 -15.02 8.06 18.07
N LYS A 96 -16.08 7.28 18.33
CA LYS A 96 -17.01 7.57 19.43
C LYS A 96 -16.37 7.41 20.82
N ARG A 97 -15.44 6.46 20.96
CA ARG A 97 -14.68 6.25 22.21
C ARG A 97 -13.59 7.28 22.41
N ASP A 98 -12.95 7.71 21.32
CA ASP A 98 -11.89 8.70 21.29
C ASP A 98 -12.19 9.77 20.22
N PRO A 99 -12.76 10.92 20.62
CA PRO A 99 -13.10 11.99 19.68
C PRO A 99 -11.89 12.61 18.95
N ALA A 100 -10.66 12.45 19.48
CA ALA A 100 -9.46 12.87 18.79
C ALA A 100 -9.10 11.92 17.63
N PHE A 101 -9.63 10.69 17.65
CA PHE A 101 -9.44 9.73 16.59
C PHE A 101 -10.17 10.13 15.31
N THR A 102 -9.38 10.40 14.27
CA THR A 102 -9.85 10.74 12.94
C THR A 102 -9.32 9.74 11.93
N TYR A 103 -10.17 9.37 10.97
CA TYR A 103 -9.81 8.38 9.97
C TYR A 103 -10.38 8.72 8.59
N GLU A 104 -9.86 8.04 7.59
CA GLU A 104 -10.49 7.92 6.28
C GLU A 104 -10.32 6.50 5.72
N VAL A 105 -11.24 6.10 4.84
CA VAL A 105 -11.15 4.87 4.05
C VAL A 105 -11.08 5.27 2.57
N ILE A 106 -10.03 4.82 1.89
CA ILE A 106 -9.76 5.10 0.49
C ILE A 106 -9.92 3.80 -0.29
N VAL A 107 -11.04 3.67 -1.00
CA VAL A 107 -11.25 2.57 -1.93
C VAL A 107 -10.59 2.96 -3.26
N VAL A 108 -9.65 2.14 -3.72
CA VAL A 108 -8.98 2.33 -5.01
C VAL A 108 -9.47 1.26 -5.96
N ASP A 109 -10.37 1.64 -6.86
CA ASP A 109 -10.85 0.79 -7.94
C ASP A 109 -9.82 0.75 -9.08
N ASP A 110 -9.18 -0.41 -9.25
CA ASP A 110 -8.14 -0.69 -10.24
C ASP A 110 -8.71 -0.97 -11.64
N GLY A 111 -9.63 -0.11 -12.11
CA GLY A 111 -10.27 -0.22 -13.41
C GLY A 111 -11.19 -1.43 -13.54
N SER A 112 -12.03 -1.68 -12.52
CA SER A 112 -13.01 -2.78 -12.53
C SER A 112 -13.96 -2.70 -13.72
N LYS A 113 -14.46 -3.88 -14.11
CA LYS A 113 -15.47 -4.04 -15.19
C LYS A 113 -16.88 -4.23 -14.64
N ASP A 114 -17.02 -4.33 -13.32
CA ASP A 114 -18.27 -4.51 -12.60
C ASP A 114 -18.73 -3.21 -11.91
N GLN A 115 -19.63 -3.29 -10.93
CA GLN A 115 -20.15 -2.11 -10.22
C GLN A 115 -19.31 -1.70 -8.98
N THR A 116 -18.05 -2.14 -8.85
CA THR A 116 -17.19 -1.86 -7.68
C THR A 116 -17.14 -0.37 -7.32
N SER A 117 -16.75 0.51 -8.24
CA SER A 117 -16.75 1.97 -8.02
C SER A 117 -18.11 2.51 -7.56
N LYS A 118 -19.21 2.04 -8.16
CA LYS A 118 -20.57 2.50 -7.83
C LYS A 118 -20.98 2.07 -6.42
N VAL A 119 -20.63 0.85 -6.03
CA VAL A 119 -20.86 0.32 -4.68
C VAL A 119 -20.05 1.13 -3.66
N ALA A 120 -18.75 1.33 -3.92
CA ALA A 120 -17.88 2.15 -3.06
C ALA A 120 -18.41 3.59 -2.91
N PHE A 121 -18.92 4.17 -4.00
CA PHE A 121 -19.42 5.55 -4.00
C PHE A 121 -20.65 5.72 -3.11
N LYS A 122 -21.51 4.70 -2.95
CA LYS A 122 -22.61 4.75 -1.98
C LYS A 122 -22.13 4.96 -0.54
N TYR A 123 -20.97 4.40 -0.18
CA TYR A 123 -20.35 4.64 1.13
C TYR A 123 -19.82 6.06 1.25
N CYS A 124 -19.21 6.62 0.19
CA CYS A 124 -18.84 8.04 0.13
C CYS A 124 -20.05 8.95 0.35
N GLN A 125 -21.18 8.66 -0.31
CA GLN A 125 -22.42 9.43 -0.13
C GLN A 125 -22.98 9.31 1.30
N LYS A 126 -22.93 8.12 1.89
CA LYS A 126 -23.49 7.85 3.22
C LYS A 126 -22.66 8.46 4.36
N TYR A 127 -21.32 8.38 4.28
CA TYR A 127 -20.42 8.80 5.37
C TYR A 127 -19.72 10.14 5.10
N GLY A 128 -19.84 10.68 3.89
CA GLY A 128 -19.17 11.89 3.44
C GLY A 128 -17.75 11.63 2.93
N SER A 129 -17.30 12.51 2.03
CA SER A 129 -15.99 12.43 1.38
C SER A 129 -14.80 12.63 2.29
N ASP A 130 -15.05 13.17 3.48
CA ASP A 130 -14.03 13.30 4.50
C ASP A 130 -13.68 11.96 5.15
N LYS A 131 -14.63 11.02 5.22
CA LYS A 131 -14.46 9.68 5.81
C LYS A 131 -14.25 8.59 4.76
N VAL A 132 -14.89 8.69 3.60
CA VAL A 132 -14.77 7.67 2.55
C VAL A 132 -14.49 8.33 1.21
N ARG A 133 -13.41 7.90 0.56
CA ARG A 133 -13.01 8.36 -0.78
C ARG A 133 -12.93 7.18 -1.75
N VAL A 134 -13.33 7.42 -2.99
CA VAL A 134 -13.21 6.46 -4.08
C VAL A 134 -12.28 7.03 -5.15
N ILE A 135 -11.22 6.30 -5.48
CA ILE A 135 -10.28 6.62 -6.54
C ILE A 135 -10.45 5.56 -7.62
N THR A 136 -10.85 5.96 -8.82
CA THR A 136 -11.01 5.04 -9.95
C THR A 136 -9.85 5.22 -10.92
N LEU A 137 -9.10 4.15 -11.17
CA LEU A 137 -7.98 4.16 -12.12
C LEU A 137 -8.50 3.96 -13.54
N VAL A 138 -7.86 4.62 -14.51
CA VAL A 138 -8.27 4.58 -15.92
C VAL A 138 -8.09 3.17 -16.52
N LYS A 139 -7.07 2.46 -16.03
CA LYS A 139 -6.75 1.09 -16.43
C LYS A 139 -6.28 0.29 -15.23
N ASN A 140 -6.50 -1.01 -15.30
CA ASN A 140 -5.94 -1.94 -14.32
C ASN A 140 -4.40 -1.90 -14.35
N ARG A 141 -3.80 -1.66 -13.18
CA ARG A 141 -2.35 -1.62 -12.93
C ARG A 141 -1.89 -2.70 -11.95
N GLY A 142 -2.80 -3.59 -11.58
CA GLY A 142 -2.61 -4.59 -10.55
C GLY A 142 -2.69 -4.01 -9.13
N LYS A 143 -2.81 -4.92 -8.16
CA LYS A 143 -2.93 -4.62 -6.73
C LYS A 143 -1.87 -3.63 -6.23
N GLY A 144 -0.60 -3.82 -6.62
CA GLY A 144 0.49 -2.92 -6.23
C GLY A 144 0.31 -1.48 -6.74
N GLY A 145 -0.22 -1.32 -7.96
CA GLY A 145 -0.55 -0.01 -8.53
C GLY A 145 -1.68 0.68 -7.76
N ALA A 146 -2.74 -0.06 -7.44
CA ALA A 146 -3.85 0.45 -6.64
C ALA A 146 -3.44 0.85 -5.21
N ILE A 147 -2.67 0.00 -4.52
CA ILE A 147 -2.11 0.28 -3.20
C ILE A 147 -1.27 1.56 -3.25
N ARG A 148 -0.34 1.63 -4.22
CA ARG A 148 0.54 2.79 -4.41
C ARG A 148 -0.27 4.07 -4.59
N MET A 149 -1.31 4.05 -5.42
CA MET A 149 -2.19 5.20 -5.64
C MET A 149 -2.95 5.63 -4.38
N GLY A 150 -3.43 4.67 -3.59
CA GLY A 150 -4.10 4.95 -2.32
C GLY A 150 -3.15 5.56 -1.28
N ILE A 151 -1.95 5.00 -1.14
CA ILE A 151 -0.90 5.50 -0.24
C ILE A 151 -0.53 6.95 -0.62
N PHE A 152 -0.22 7.21 -1.88
CA PHE A 152 0.17 8.57 -2.33
C PHE A 152 -0.96 9.60 -2.20
N SER A 153 -2.21 9.16 -2.06
CA SER A 153 -3.38 10.02 -1.92
C SER A 153 -3.98 10.01 -0.50
N SER A 154 -3.23 9.50 0.49
CA SER A 154 -3.64 9.41 1.89
C SER A 154 -3.32 10.70 2.66
N ARG A 155 -4.17 11.03 3.64
CA ARG A 155 -4.03 12.16 4.57
C ARG A 155 -3.67 11.73 6.00
N GLY A 156 -3.49 10.44 6.23
CA GLY A 156 -3.29 9.82 7.53
C GLY A 156 -1.82 9.83 7.97
N GLU A 157 -1.59 10.08 9.25
CA GLU A 157 -0.29 9.86 9.90
C GLU A 157 0.13 8.37 9.83
N LYS A 158 -0.85 7.48 9.98
CA LYS A 158 -0.70 6.03 9.81
C LYS A 158 -1.49 5.58 8.59
N ILE A 159 -0.90 4.73 7.77
CA ILE A 159 -1.58 4.17 6.59
C ILE A 159 -1.72 2.66 6.75
N LEU A 160 -2.96 2.17 6.82
CA LEU A 160 -3.29 0.75 6.82
C LEU A 160 -3.67 0.29 5.42
N MET A 161 -3.11 -0.81 4.95
CA MET A 161 -3.63 -1.52 3.78
C MET A 161 -4.54 -2.68 4.23
N ALA A 162 -5.75 -2.76 3.67
CA ALA A 162 -6.71 -3.81 3.97
C ALA A 162 -7.32 -4.38 2.68
N ASP A 163 -7.37 -5.71 2.56
CA ASP A 163 -7.95 -6.38 1.41
C ASP A 163 -9.49 -6.30 1.42
N ALA A 164 -10.08 -6.15 0.23
CA ALA A 164 -11.54 -6.04 0.04
C ALA A 164 -12.32 -7.33 0.38
N ASP A 165 -11.63 -8.46 0.55
CA ASP A 165 -12.21 -9.75 0.90
C ASP A 165 -12.47 -9.94 2.41
N GLY A 166 -12.08 -8.97 3.25
CA GLY A 166 -12.24 -9.06 4.71
C GLY A 166 -11.24 -10.01 5.39
N ALA A 167 -10.14 -10.35 4.70
CA ALA A 167 -9.04 -11.13 5.26
C ALA A 167 -8.36 -10.47 6.48
N THR A 168 -8.46 -9.14 6.57
CA THR A 168 -7.98 -8.34 7.70
C THR A 168 -9.15 -8.03 8.63
N LYS A 169 -9.03 -8.40 9.92
CA LYS A 169 -10.00 -8.02 10.95
C LYS A 169 -9.62 -6.67 11.54
N PHE A 170 -10.54 -5.72 11.50
CA PHE A 170 -10.28 -4.35 11.98
C PHE A 170 -9.89 -4.24 13.46
N PRO A 171 -10.35 -5.12 14.37
CA PRO A 171 -9.82 -5.17 15.73
C PRO A 171 -8.30 -5.44 15.82
N ASP A 172 -7.70 -6.11 14.83
CA ASP A 172 -6.25 -6.37 14.83
C ASP A 172 -5.40 -5.13 14.52
N VAL A 173 -6.02 -4.03 14.07
CA VAL A 173 -5.32 -2.75 13.83
C VAL A 173 -4.66 -2.24 15.11
N GLU A 174 -5.30 -2.40 16.27
CA GLU A 174 -4.73 -2.01 17.57
C GLU A 174 -3.46 -2.81 17.90
N LYS A 175 -3.38 -4.09 17.49
CA LYS A 175 -2.17 -4.90 17.68
C LYS A 175 -1.01 -4.39 16.80
N LEU A 176 -1.31 -3.99 15.56
CA LEU A 176 -0.32 -3.42 14.65
C LEU A 176 0.16 -2.05 15.15
N GLU A 177 -0.75 -1.20 15.64
CA GLU A 177 -0.41 0.08 16.24
C GLU A 177 0.48 -0.09 17.48
N LYS A 178 0.17 -1.06 18.36
CA LYS A 178 1.02 -1.40 19.49
C LYS A 178 2.42 -1.79 19.03
N GLY A 179 2.52 -2.69 18.04
CA GLY A 179 3.81 -3.10 17.47
C GLY A 179 4.61 -1.94 16.87
N LEU A 180 3.96 -0.91 16.32
CA LEU A 180 4.64 0.29 15.84
C LEU A 180 5.15 1.18 16.97
N ASN A 181 4.34 1.36 18.01
CA ASN A 181 4.73 2.13 19.19
C ASN A 181 5.94 1.49 19.90
N ASP A 182 5.96 0.17 20.00
CA ASP A 182 7.07 -0.59 20.61
C ASP A 182 8.40 -0.43 19.84
N LEU A 183 8.34 -0.04 18.56
CA LEU A 183 9.54 0.17 17.73
C LEU A 183 10.18 1.55 17.88
N GLN A 184 9.56 2.47 18.64
CA GLN A 184 10.08 3.82 18.83
C GLN A 184 11.43 3.83 19.59
N PRO A 185 12.36 4.76 19.27
CA PRO A 185 12.28 5.71 18.17
C PRO A 185 12.53 5.03 16.81
N TRP A 186 11.85 5.53 15.78
CA TRP A 186 12.01 5.02 14.41
C TRP A 186 13.19 5.68 13.71
N PRO A 187 14.17 4.90 13.19
CA PRO A 187 15.20 5.48 12.34
C PRO A 187 14.53 6.13 11.11
N ASN A 188 14.89 7.37 10.82
CA ASN A 188 14.33 8.18 9.71
C ASN A 188 12.81 8.41 9.77
N GLN A 189 12.18 8.33 10.95
CA GLN A 189 10.74 8.57 11.14
C GLN A 189 9.82 7.63 10.33
N MET A 190 10.30 6.45 9.96
CA MET A 190 9.52 5.46 9.22
C MET A 190 9.57 4.11 9.93
N ALA A 191 8.40 3.48 10.08
CA ALA A 191 8.28 2.14 10.60
C ALA A 191 7.22 1.37 9.82
N ILE A 192 7.42 0.05 9.76
CA ILE A 192 6.51 -0.89 9.13
C ILE A 192 6.17 -1.98 10.16
N ALA A 193 4.88 -2.18 10.41
CA ALA A 193 4.39 -3.35 11.14
C ALA A 193 3.57 -4.24 10.20
N CYS A 194 3.84 -5.54 10.26
CA CYS A 194 3.19 -6.52 9.41
C CYS A 194 2.47 -7.60 10.20
N GLY A 195 1.16 -7.72 9.93
CA GLY A 195 0.36 -8.85 10.39
C GLY A 195 0.73 -10.10 9.59
N SER A 196 1.24 -11.13 10.27
CA SER A 196 1.56 -12.42 9.66
C SER A 196 0.54 -13.47 10.07
N ARG A 197 0.14 -14.34 9.13
CA ARG A 197 -0.66 -15.54 9.40
C ARG A 197 0.19 -16.79 9.67
N ALA A 198 1.51 -16.69 9.75
CA ALA A 198 2.40 -17.78 10.17
C ALA A 198 2.21 -18.17 11.66
N HIS A 199 1.02 -17.88 12.19
CA HIS A 199 0.75 -17.58 13.57
C HIS A 199 -0.46 -18.33 14.13
N LEU A 200 -0.85 -19.44 13.49
CA LEU A 200 -1.70 -20.42 14.16
C LEU A 200 -0.90 -21.31 15.16
N GLU A 201 0.36 -20.97 15.48
CA GLU A 201 1.20 -21.73 16.45
C GLU A 201 2.07 -20.98 17.51
N LYS A 202 2.21 -19.63 17.66
CA LYS A 202 2.80 -18.89 18.86
C LYS A 202 3.20 -17.38 18.71
N GLU A 203 2.38 -16.43 19.18
CA GLU A 203 2.31 -15.01 18.72
C GLU A 203 3.59 -14.37 18.15
N SER A 204 3.62 -14.05 16.84
CA SER A 204 4.72 -13.32 16.19
C SER A 204 4.20 -12.28 15.19
N ILE A 205 4.25 -11.02 15.60
CA ILE A 205 4.19 -9.86 14.71
C ILE A 205 5.61 -9.65 14.20
N ALA A 206 5.84 -9.75 12.89
CA ALA A 206 7.15 -9.47 12.31
C ALA A 206 7.36 -7.95 12.28
N GLN A 207 8.39 -7.48 12.98
CA GLN A 207 8.75 -6.07 13.08
C GLN A 207 10.04 -5.82 12.31
N HIS A 208 10.02 -4.91 11.34
CA HIS A 208 11.20 -4.53 10.58
C HIS A 208 11.43 -3.02 10.68
N LYS A 209 12.64 -2.63 11.13
CA LYS A 209 13.12 -1.24 10.99
C LYS A 209 13.80 -1.12 9.62
N CYS A 210 13.25 -0.29 8.73
CA CYS A 210 13.83 -0.06 7.41
C CYS A 210 14.43 1.35 7.36
N SER A 211 15.72 1.46 7.04
CA SER A 211 16.40 2.73 6.81
C SER A 211 16.49 3.00 5.31
N PHE A 212 15.50 3.69 4.74
CA PHE A 212 15.63 4.25 3.40
C PHE A 212 16.45 5.55 3.48
N GLY A 213 17.52 5.64 2.69
CA GLY A 213 18.34 6.84 2.62
C GLY A 213 17.63 7.98 1.89
N GLY A 214 17.49 9.12 2.58
CA GLY A 214 17.35 10.46 2.02
C GLY A 214 16.03 10.82 1.31
N LEU A 215 15.31 11.80 1.89
CA LEU A 215 14.15 12.53 1.34
C LEU A 215 12.78 11.82 1.30
N ILE A 216 12.26 11.41 2.46
CA ILE A 216 10.80 11.25 2.67
C ILE A 216 10.50 11.67 4.11
N SER A 217 9.84 12.81 4.31
CA SER A 217 9.28 13.21 5.61
C SER A 217 7.89 12.59 5.77
N GLN A 218 7.84 11.38 6.36
CA GLN A 218 6.64 10.64 6.86
C GLN A 218 5.63 10.19 5.78
N PRO A 219 4.89 9.06 5.92
CA PRO A 219 4.20 8.52 7.11
C PRO A 219 4.61 7.09 7.54
N VAL A 220 4.04 6.65 8.67
CA VAL A 220 4.19 5.31 9.24
C VAL A 220 3.29 4.33 8.50
N PHE A 221 3.86 3.25 7.99
CA PHE A 221 3.12 2.27 7.19
C PHE A 221 2.70 1.09 8.07
N ILE A 222 1.39 0.88 8.17
CA ILE A 222 0.78 -0.29 8.80
C ILE A 222 0.41 -1.25 7.66
N GLY A 223 1.36 -2.05 7.21
CA GLY A 223 1.10 -2.98 6.12
C GLY A 223 0.64 -4.33 6.66
N SER A 224 -0.63 -4.71 6.51
CA SER A 224 -0.99 -6.14 6.51
C SER A 224 -0.34 -6.80 5.29
N ILE A 225 0.89 -7.31 5.40
CA ILE A 225 1.53 -8.10 4.34
C ILE A 225 0.91 -9.50 4.38
N LEU A 226 -0.15 -9.69 3.59
CA LEU A 226 -0.58 -11.01 3.14
C LEU A 226 0.13 -11.32 1.82
N TYR A 227 1.27 -11.99 1.91
CA TYR A 227 1.87 -12.70 0.78
C TYR A 227 1.71 -14.20 0.99
N GLY A 228 1.15 -14.89 -0.01
CA GLY A 228 1.23 -16.34 -0.16
C GLY A 228 -0.09 -17.11 -0.03
N ARG A 229 -0.80 -17.25 -1.16
CA ARG A 229 -1.37 -18.56 -1.51
C ARG A 229 -0.82 -18.92 -2.90
N HIS A 230 -0.14 -20.06 -2.96
CA HIS A 230 -0.42 -20.99 -4.05
C HIS A 230 -1.73 -21.71 -3.69
#